data_AF-A0A938MEJ4-F1
#
_entry.id   AF-A0A938MEJ4-F1
#
_cell.length_a   1.000
_cell.length_b   1.000
_cell.length_c   1.000
_cell.angle_alpha   90.00
_cell.angle_beta   90.00
_cell.angle_gamma   90.00
#
_symmetry.space_group_name_H-M   'P 1'
#
loop_
_entity.id
_entity.type
_entity.pdbx_description
1 polymer ?
#
loop_
_entity_poly.entity_id
_entity_poly.type
_entity_poly.pdbx_seq_one_letter_code
_entity_poly.pdbx_strand_id
1 'polypeptide(L)'
;MKKHLILISNIIAFVNILALMATGVILRWVLPPGSGGGHGFRGGRGPQTQPKTFLEWGRHDWGDVHFWLAVIFTCMIVVHLVLNWPWIRATFFPRKP
;
A
#
# COMPACT_ATOMS: atom_id res chain seq x y z
N MET A 1 3.77 -28.46 -6.87
CA MET A 1 4.55 -27.21 -6.97
C MET A 1 3.67 -25.98 -7.22
N LYS A 2 2.90 -25.90 -8.33
CA LYS A 2 2.04 -24.73 -8.65
C LYS A 2 1.10 -24.26 -7.52
N LYS A 3 0.48 -25.20 -6.79
CA LYS A 3 -0.38 -24.88 -5.63
C LYS A 3 0.35 -24.12 -4.51
N HIS A 4 1.62 -24.44 -4.27
CA HIS A 4 2.42 -23.76 -3.25
C HIS A 4 2.79 -22.35 -3.71
N LEU A 5 3.05 -22.14 -5.01
CA LEU A 5 3.31 -20.80 -5.57
C LEU A 5 2.09 -19.88 -5.46
N ILE A 6 0.89 -20.40 -5.75
CA ILE A 6 -0.37 -19.67 -5.57
C ILE A 6 -0.56 -19.32 -4.09
N LEU A 7 -0.39 -20.28 -3.19
CA LEU A 7 -0.52 -20.06 -1.75
C LEU A 7 0.45 -18.97 -1.25
N ILE A 8 1.72 -19.06 -1.62
CA ILE A 8 2.76 -18.09 -1.23
C ILE A 8 2.42 -16.70 -1.77
N SER A 9 2.06 -16.57 -3.05
CA SER A 9 1.67 -15.30 -3.65
C SER A 9 0.47 -14.67 -2.93
N ASN A 10 -0.53 -15.47 -2.56
CA ASN A 10 -1.71 -15.00 -1.85
C ASN A 10 -1.36 -14.50 -0.44
N ILE A 11 -0.51 -15.24 0.29
CA ILE A 11 -0.07 -14.85 1.64
C ILE A 11 0.73 -13.55 1.58
N ILE A 12 1.65 -13.41 0.63
CA ILE A 12 2.46 -12.20 0.47
C ILE A 12 1.55 -11.01 0.13
N ALA A 13 0.65 -11.17 -0.84
CA ALA A 13 -0.30 -10.12 -1.21
C ALA A 13 -1.20 -9.70 -0.03
N PHE A 14 -1.64 -10.67 0.78
CA PHE A 14 -2.45 -10.43 1.97
C PHE A 14 -1.69 -9.67 3.05
N VAL A 15 -0.45 -10.05 3.37
CA VAL A 15 0.36 -9.31 4.35
C VAL A 15 0.67 -7.90 3.84
N ASN A 16 0.96 -7.76 2.55
CA ASN A 16 1.27 -6.47 1.95
C ASN A 16 0.08 -5.49 1.98
N ILE A 17 -1.14 -5.95 1.69
CA ILE A 17 -2.33 -5.09 1.80
C ILE A 17 -2.62 -4.67 3.24
N LEU A 18 -2.35 -5.53 4.24
CA LEU A 18 -2.46 -5.14 5.65
C LEU A 18 -1.45 -4.04 6.00
N ALA A 19 -0.20 -4.17 5.54
CA ALA A 19 0.82 -3.13 5.74
C ALA A 19 0.45 -1.81 5.04
N LEU A 20 -0.13 -1.88 3.83
CA LEU A 20 -0.66 -0.71 3.13
C LEU A 20 -1.79 -0.02 3.90
N MET A 21 -2.74 -0.79 4.44
CA MET A 21 -3.81 -0.23 5.25
C MET A 21 -3.27 0.41 6.52
N ALA A 22 -2.35 -0.25 7.23
CA ALA A 22 -1.74 0.29 8.44
C ALA A 22 -0.99 1.61 8.16
N THR A 23 -0.15 1.65 7.14
CA THR A 23 0.59 2.85 6.74
C THR A 23 -0.33 3.97 6.25
N GLY A 24 -1.40 3.64 5.52
CA GLY A 24 -2.42 4.61 5.12
C GLY A 24 -3.17 5.22 6.31
N VAL A 25 -3.50 4.41 7.32
CA VAL A 25 -4.10 4.89 8.58
C VAL A 25 -3.13 5.80 9.34
N ILE A 26 -1.85 5.42 9.44
CA ILE A 26 -0.80 6.27 10.05
C ILE A 26 -0.72 7.62 9.33
N LEU A 27 -0.63 7.64 8.00
CA LEU A 27 -0.55 8.86 7.21
C LEU A 27 -1.82 9.73 7.26
N ARG A 28 -2.99 9.13 7.49
CA ARG A 28 -4.24 9.88 7.57
C ARG A 28 -4.51 10.44 8.96
N TRP A 29 -4.23 9.67 10.01
CA TRP A 29 -4.66 9.97 11.38
C TRP A 29 -3.51 10.41 12.29
N VAL A 30 -2.33 9.79 12.16
CA VAL A 30 -1.16 10.10 12.99
C VAL A 30 -0.37 11.28 12.40
N LEU A 31 -0.17 11.26 11.08
CA LEU A 31 0.63 12.24 10.35
C LEU A 31 -0.18 12.98 9.29
N PRO A 32 -1.29 13.70 9.63
CA PRO A 32 -2.19 14.31 8.65
C PRO A 32 -1.51 15.34 7.74
N PRO A 33 -2.13 15.68 6.58
CA PRO A 33 -1.56 16.64 5.63
C PRO A 33 -1.19 17.97 6.31
N GLY A 34 0.04 18.44 6.08
CA GLY A 34 0.58 19.64 6.73
C GLY A 34 1.38 19.41 8.02
N SER A 35 1.44 18.17 8.54
CA SER A 35 2.20 17.85 9.76
C SER A 35 3.72 17.66 9.54
N GLY A 36 4.20 17.68 8.30
CA GLY A 36 5.58 17.35 7.93
C GLY A 36 6.57 18.53 7.94
N GLY A 37 6.24 19.66 8.58
CA GLY A 37 7.13 20.83 8.65
C GLY A 37 7.36 21.57 7.32
N GLY A 38 6.76 21.11 6.23
CA GLY A 38 6.78 21.79 4.93
C GLY A 38 5.83 22.98 4.94
N HIS A 39 6.40 24.17 4.69
CA HIS A 39 5.69 25.40 4.38
C HIS A 39 4.49 25.08 3.49
N GLY A 40 3.28 25.44 3.93
CA GLY A 40 2.09 25.26 3.11
C GLY A 40 2.31 25.82 1.71
N PHE A 41 1.55 25.32 0.73
CA PHE A 41 1.55 25.71 -0.69
C PHE A 41 1.33 27.23 -0.98
N ARG A 42 1.45 28.10 0.05
CA ARG A 42 1.37 29.55 0.02
C ARG A 42 2.43 30.28 0.87
N GLY A 43 3.57 29.66 1.22
CA GLY A 43 4.69 30.37 1.89
C GLY A 43 4.29 31.15 3.16
N GLY A 44 3.21 30.72 3.82
CA GLY A 44 2.62 31.46 4.93
C GLY A 44 3.42 31.21 6.20
N ARG A 45 3.89 32.30 6.82
CA ARG A 45 4.46 32.37 8.17
C ARG A 45 3.40 32.02 9.24
N GLY A 46 2.90 30.79 9.22
CA GLY A 46 2.17 30.22 10.35
C GLY A 46 3.13 29.85 11.48
N PRO A 47 2.64 29.69 12.73
CA PRO A 47 3.47 29.26 13.85
C PRO A 47 4.29 28.02 13.46
N GLN A 48 5.58 27.97 13.79
CA GLN A 48 6.42 26.81 13.51
C GLN A 48 5.85 25.59 14.24
N THR A 49 4.95 24.87 13.59
CA THR A 49 4.44 23.60 14.09
C THR A 49 5.58 22.62 13.96
N GLN A 50 6.11 22.18 15.11
CA GLN A 50 7.07 21.08 15.18
C GLN A 50 6.59 19.94 14.26
N PRO A 51 7.45 19.44 13.36
CA PRO A 51 7.05 18.35 12.47
C PRO A 51 6.59 17.18 13.34
N LYS A 52 5.38 16.69 13.09
CA LYS A 52 4.91 15.48 13.78
C LYS A 52 5.72 14.33 13.23
N THR A 53 6.43 13.65 14.12
CA THR A 53 7.19 12.43 13.84
C THR A 53 6.48 11.25 14.46
N PHE A 54 6.48 10.12 13.76
CA PHE A 54 6.05 8.84 14.29
C PHE A 54 7.18 7.84 14.10
N LEU A 55 7.62 7.22 15.19
CA LEU A 55 8.79 6.34 15.17
C LEU A 55 10.05 7.04 14.60
N GLU A 56 10.29 8.30 15.02
CA GLU A 56 11.38 9.16 14.54
C GLU A 56 11.29 9.56 13.05
N TRP A 57 10.32 9.04 12.30
CA TRP A 57 10.11 9.33 10.88
C TRP A 57 8.98 10.32 10.63
N GLY A 58 9.17 11.20 9.65
CA GLY A 58 8.21 12.21 9.26
C GLY A 58 7.14 11.70 8.31
N ARG A 59 6.18 12.57 7.96
CA ARG A 59 5.13 12.26 6.97
C ARG A 59 5.70 11.87 5.60
N HIS A 60 6.83 12.44 5.21
CA HIS A 60 7.45 12.15 3.92
C HIS A 60 8.00 10.72 3.88
N ASP A 61 8.77 10.33 4.91
CA ASP A 61 9.36 8.99 5.00
C ASP A 61 8.28 7.89 5.05
N TRP A 62 7.25 8.08 5.88
CA TRP A 62 6.09 7.17 5.90
C TRP A 62 5.32 7.17 4.57
N GLY A 63 5.32 8.30 3.86
CA GLY A 63 4.77 8.44 2.52
C GLY A 63 5.53 7.58 1.50
N ASP A 64 6.85 7.59 1.55
CA ASP A 64 7.71 6.78 0.68
C ASP A 64 7.53 5.29 0.97
N VAL A 65 7.47 4.90 2.25
CA VAL A 65 7.17 3.52 2.64
C VAL A 65 5.81 3.08 2.09
N HIS A 66 4.76 3.90 2.26
CA HIS A 66 3.43 3.60 1.74
C HIS A 66 3.43 3.50 0.21
N PHE A 67 4.14 4.38 -0.48
CA PHE A 67 4.25 4.37 -1.94
C PHE A 67 4.94 3.09 -2.45
N TRP A 68 6.07 2.71 -1.87
CA TRP A 68 6.77 1.48 -2.28
C TRP A 68 5.97 0.21 -1.95
N LEU A 69 5.26 0.19 -0.82
CA LEU A 69 4.31 -0.88 -0.53
C LEU A 69 3.21 -0.95 -1.61
N ALA A 70 2.72 0.18 -2.11
CA ALA A 70 1.68 0.23 -3.13
C ALA A 70 2.20 -0.33 -4.46
N VAL A 71 3.42 0.05 -4.86
CA VAL A 71 4.08 -0.50 -6.06
C VAL A 71 4.25 -2.02 -5.94
N ILE A 72 4.74 -2.52 -4.81
CA ILE A 72 4.91 -3.96 -4.57
C ILE A 72 3.54 -4.67 -4.63
N PHE A 73 2.52 -4.10 -4.01
CA PHE A 73 1.16 -4.65 -4.04
C PHE A 73 0.62 -4.75 -5.47
N THR A 74 0.76 -3.70 -6.28
CA THR A 74 0.32 -3.71 -7.68
C THR A 74 1.00 -4.84 -8.46
N CYS A 75 2.32 -4.99 -8.33
CA CYS A 75 3.06 -6.09 -8.95
C CYS A 75 2.57 -7.46 -8.45
N MET A 76 2.33 -7.60 -7.14
CA MET A 76 1.82 -8.85 -6.55
C MET A 76 0.43 -9.20 -7.04
N ILE A 77 -0.47 -8.23 -7.25
CA ILE A 77 -1.79 -8.48 -7.81
C ILE A 77 -1.69 -8.97 -9.25
N VAL A 78 -0.80 -8.41 -10.08
CA VAL A 78 -0.56 -8.93 -11.43
C VAL A 78 -0.12 -10.40 -11.38
N VAL A 79 0.85 -10.72 -10.54
CA VAL A 79 1.32 -12.11 -10.35
C VAL A 79 0.19 -13.02 -9.86
N HIS A 80 -0.59 -12.57 -8.88
CA HIS A 80 -1.75 -13.30 -8.35
C HIS A 80 -2.76 -13.61 -9.46
N LEU A 81 -3.11 -12.64 -10.31
CA LEU A 81 -4.06 -12.84 -11.40
C LEU A 81 -3.53 -13.79 -12.48
N VAL A 82 -2.26 -13.67 -12.86
CA VAL A 82 -1.63 -14.55 -13.85
C VAL A 82 -1.61 -15.99 -13.36
N LEU A 83 -1.23 -16.22 -12.09
CA LEU A 83 -1.20 -17.57 -11.51
C LEU A 83 -2.61 -18.18 -11.35
N ASN A 84 -3.62 -17.36 -11.07
CA ASN A 84 -5.01 -17.81 -10.89
C ASN A 84 -5.84 -17.75 -12.18
N TRP A 85 -5.26 -17.36 -13.32
CA TRP A 85 -5.95 -17.23 -14.60
C TRP A 85 -6.77 -18.46 -15.04
N PRO A 86 -6.33 -19.71 -14.83
CA PRO A 86 -7.16 -20.88 -15.13
C PRO A 86 -8.45 -20.93 -14.31
N TRP A 87 -8.39 -20.57 -13.03
CA TRP A 87 -9.56 -20.50 -12.15
C TRP A 87 -10.51 -19.39 -12.60
N ILE A 88 -9.98 -18.19 -12.92
CA ILE A 88 -10.79 -17.07 -13.43
C ILE A 88 -11.55 -17.50 -14.70
N ARG A 89 -10.88 -18.13 -15.67
CA ARG A 89 -11.53 -18.61 -16.89
C ARG A 89 -12.62 -19.64 -16.61
N ALA A 90 -12.37 -20.60 -15.73
CA ALA A 90 -13.35 -21.62 -15.38
C ALA A 90 -14.59 -21.02 -14.68
N THR A 91 -14.40 -20.03 -13.81
CA THR A 91 -15.48 -19.42 -13.02
C THR A 91 -16.31 -18.43 -13.84
N PHE A 92 -15.67 -17.59 -14.67
CA PHE A 92 -16.37 -16.52 -15.40
C PHE A 92 -16.75 -16.88 -16.84
N PHE A 93 -16.05 -17.83 -17.47
CA PHE A 93 -16.34 -18.30 -18.82
C PHE A 93 -16.54 -19.82 -18.83
N PRO A 94 -17.56 -20.33 -18.11
CA PRO A 94 -17.88 -21.75 -18.14
C PRO A 94 -18.19 -22.15 -19.59
N ARG A 95 -17.48 -23.16 -20.12
CA ARG A 95 -17.85 -23.74 -21.40
C ARG A 95 -19.21 -24.43 -21.22
N LYS A 96 -20.16 -24.12 -22.11
CA LYS A 96 -21.41 -24.87 -22.18
C LYS A 96 -21.07 -26.36 -22.40
N PRO A 97 -21.76 -27.27 -21.69
CA PRO A 97 -21.53 -28.71 -21.83
C PRO A 97 -21.76 -29.18 -23.27
#